data_AF-A0A8S4BIY4-F1
#
_entry.id   AF-A0A8S4BIY4-F1
#
_cell.length_a   1.000
_cell.length_b   1.000
_cell.length_c   1.000
_cell.angle_alpha   90.00
_cell.angle_beta   90.00
_cell.angle_gamma   90.00
#
_symmetry.space_group_name_H-M   'P 1'
#
loop_
_entity.id
_entity.type
_entity.pdbx_description
1 polymer ?
#
loop_
_entity_poly.entity_id
_entity_poly.type
_entity_poly.pdbx_seq_one_letter_code
_entity_poly.pdbx_strand_id
1 'polypeptide(L)'
;MKGMQVGLLIACEGSEQGAIPHEVFDVAVVVEETIVLHNIKNVTVGFAMLMGVIYCINLKYPNDMKYSFEFLQRVVMKISPDQASARVHGLRNKILRYKL
;
A
#
# COMPACT_ATOMS: atom_id res chain seq x y z
N MET A 1 5.12 -12.25 18.39
CA MET A 1 4.66 -10.87 18.14
C MET A 1 3.61 -10.95 17.04
N LYS A 2 2.34 -10.62 17.32
CA LYS A 2 1.34 -10.45 16.26
C LYS A 2 1.88 -9.41 15.27
N GLY A 3 1.75 -9.66 13.97
CA GLY A 3 2.18 -8.71 12.95
C GLY A 3 1.40 -7.41 13.09
N MET A 4 2.05 -6.27 12.82
CA MET A 4 1.41 -4.95 12.79
C MET A 4 0.21 -4.98 11.85
N GLN A 5 -0.98 -4.62 12.34
CA GLN A 5 -2.19 -4.53 11.54
C GLN A 5 -2.37 -3.11 11.02
N VAL A 6 -2.25 -2.95 9.71
CA VAL A 6 -2.48 -1.67 9.04
C VAL A 6 -3.27 -1.92 7.75
N GLY A 7 -4.21 -1.02 7.44
CA GLY A 7 -5.05 -1.17 6.27
C GLY A 7 -5.83 0.08 5.90
N LEU A 8 -6.64 -0.06 4.85
CA LEU A 8 -7.61 0.94 4.43
C LEU A 8 -9.01 0.47 4.85
N LEU A 9 -9.76 1.37 5.49
CA LEU A 9 -11.21 1.25 5.64
C LEU A 9 -11.84 2.06 4.51
N ILE A 10 -12.63 1.40 3.67
CA ILE A 10 -13.28 2.03 2.50
C ILE A 10 -14.78 2.09 2.79
N ALA A 11 -15.32 3.31 2.83
CA ALA A 11 -16.75 3.54 2.98
C ALA A 11 -17.34 3.80 1.59
N CYS A 12 -18.30 2.97 1.20
CA CYS A 12 -18.95 3.02 -0.11
C CYS A 12 -20.45 2.82 0.00
N GLU A 13 -21.20 3.44 -0.91
CA GLU A 13 -22.62 3.16 -1.12
C GLU A 13 -22.78 2.10 -2.24
N GLY A 14 -23.84 1.29 -2.17
CA GLY A 14 -24.12 0.25 -3.17
C GLY A 14 -23.63 -1.17 -2.81
N SER A 15 -24.12 -2.16 -3.57
CA SER A 15 -23.86 -3.60 -3.36
C SER A 15 -22.73 -4.16 -4.24
N GLU A 16 -21.90 -3.29 -4.79
CA GLU A 16 -20.93 -3.63 -5.83
C GLU A 16 -19.82 -4.52 -5.26
N GLN A 17 -19.62 -5.71 -5.84
CA GLN A 17 -18.62 -6.70 -5.39
C GLN A 17 -17.28 -6.59 -6.13
N GLY A 18 -16.99 -5.42 -6.69
CA GLY A 18 -15.68 -5.13 -7.29
C GLY A 18 -14.57 -5.09 -6.23
N ALA A 19 -13.32 -5.36 -6.63
CA ALA A 19 -12.17 -5.25 -5.72
C ALA A 19 -11.97 -3.82 -5.18
N ILE A 20 -12.46 -2.81 -5.91
CA ILE A 20 -12.52 -1.41 -5.51
C ILE A 20 -13.94 -0.92 -5.85
N PRO A 21 -14.74 -0.47 -4.87
CA PRO A 21 -16.09 0.07 -5.13
C PRO A 21 -16.03 1.31 -6.02
N HIS A 22 -17.04 1.54 -6.87
CA HIS A 22 -17.09 2.76 -7.68
C HIS A 22 -17.60 3.97 -6.89
N GLU A 23 -18.55 3.76 -5.98
CA GLU A 23 -19.16 4.82 -5.16
C GLU A 23 -18.51 4.92 -3.78
N VAL A 24 -17.23 5.30 -3.75
CA VAL A 24 -16.50 5.53 -2.49
C VAL A 24 -16.70 6.98 -2.03
N PHE A 25 -17.25 7.16 -0.83
CA PHE A 25 -17.46 8.49 -0.24
C PHE A 25 -16.45 8.82 0.87
N ASP A 26 -15.81 7.81 1.47
CA ASP A 26 -14.68 8.04 2.38
C ASP A 26 -13.68 6.87 2.35
N VAL A 27 -12.42 7.19 2.63
CA VAL A 27 -11.36 6.23 2.89
C VAL A 27 -10.59 6.67 4.13
N ALA A 28 -10.33 5.73 5.02
CA ALA A 28 -9.53 5.94 6.21
C ALA A 28 -8.34 4.99 6.26
N VAL A 29 -7.22 5.47 6.80
CA VAL A 29 -6.07 4.64 7.16
C VAL A 29 -6.23 4.19 8.60
N VAL A 30 -6.19 2.88 8.83
CA VAL A 30 -6.33 2.27 10.15
C VAL A 30 -5.02 1.61 10.54
N VAL A 31 -4.56 1.87 11.76
CA VAL A 31 -3.38 1.26 12.39
C VAL A 31 -3.82 0.70 13.74
N GLU A 32 -3.67 -0.61 13.97
CA GLU A 32 -4.05 -1.28 15.23
C GLU A 32 -5.45 -0.83 15.70
N GLU A 33 -6.45 -0.99 14.82
CA GLU A 33 -7.86 -0.65 15.07
C GLU A 33 -8.14 0.85 15.28
N THR A 34 -7.14 1.72 15.15
CA THR A 34 -7.27 3.17 15.30
C THR A 34 -7.24 3.86 13.93
N ILE A 35 -8.24 4.71 13.66
CA ILE A 35 -8.25 5.58 12.49
C ILE A 35 -7.19 6.68 12.69
N VAL A 36 -6.16 6.69 11.86
CA VAL A 36 -5.06 7.68 11.91
C VAL A 36 -5.16 8.76 10.83
N LEU A 37 -5.84 8.46 9.72
CA LEU A 37 -6.28 9.43 8.72
C LEU A 37 -7.67 9.03 8.21
N HIS A 38 -8.50 10.01 7.89
CA HIS A 38 -9.84 9.82 7.30
C HIS A 38 -10.18 11.01 6.39
N ASN A 39 -11.39 11.01 5.82
CA ASN A 39 -11.84 12.02 4.84
C ASN A 39 -10.95 12.02 3.58
N ILE A 40 -10.55 10.83 3.12
CA ILE A 40 -9.71 10.66 1.94
C ILE A 40 -10.59 10.36 0.72
N LYS A 41 -10.43 11.18 -0.31
CA LYS A 41 -11.34 11.25 -1.47
C LYS A 41 -11.48 9.97 -2.30
N ASN A 42 -10.49 9.10 -2.30
CA ASN A 42 -10.52 7.84 -3.05
C ASN A 42 -9.46 6.84 -2.54
N VAL A 43 -9.60 5.59 -2.97
CA VAL A 43 -8.75 4.47 -2.54
C VAL A 43 -7.30 4.65 -2.97
N THR A 44 -7.03 5.23 -4.13
CA THR A 44 -5.66 5.46 -4.62
C THR A 44 -4.89 6.42 -3.71
N VAL A 45 -5.53 7.55 -3.34
CA VAL A 45 -4.94 8.51 -2.39
C VAL A 45 -4.84 7.86 -1.01
N GLY A 46 -5.85 7.09 -0.58
CA GLY A 46 -5.80 6.34 0.67
C GLY A 46 -4.59 5.41 0.74
N PHE A 47 -4.32 4.68 -0.34
CA PHE A 47 -3.17 3.79 -0.44
C PHE A 47 -1.82 4.55 -0.42
N ALA A 48 -1.74 5.70 -1.08
CA ALA A 48 -0.56 6.56 -1.00
C ALA A 48 -0.34 7.09 0.44
N MET A 49 -1.42 7.47 1.14
CA MET A 49 -1.36 7.87 2.55
C MET A 49 -0.93 6.72 3.45
N LEU A 50 -1.44 5.50 3.23
CA LEU A 50 -1.01 4.30 3.95
C LEU A 50 0.50 4.06 3.81
N MET A 51 1.05 4.17 2.59
CA MET A 51 2.50 4.10 2.36
C MET A 51 3.26 5.16 3.17
N GLY A 52 2.75 6.39 3.17
CA GLY A 52 3.32 7.50 3.94
C GLY A 52 3.29 7.25 5.44
N VAL A 53 2.17 6.77 5.99
CA VAL A 53 2.02 6.43 7.41
C VAL A 53 3.00 5.33 7.82
N ILE A 54 3.10 4.25 7.03
CA ILE A 54 4.04 3.17 7.29
C ILE A 54 5.48 3.69 7.31
N TYR A 55 5.83 4.54 6.34
CA TYR A 55 7.16 5.11 6.25
C TYR A 55 7.48 6.09 7.40
N CYS A 56 6.62 7.08 7.64
CA CYS A 56 6.82 8.14 8.64
C CYS A 56 6.89 7.59 10.07
N ILE A 57 6.13 6.54 10.38
CA ILE A 57 6.09 5.92 11.71
C ILE A 57 7.07 4.72 11.78
N ASN A 58 7.84 4.46 10.72
CA ASN A 58 8.79 3.35 10.62
C ASN A 58 8.15 1.99 10.98
N LEU A 59 6.91 1.78 10.50
CA LEU A 59 6.19 0.54 10.71
C LEU A 59 6.76 -0.56 9.80
N LYS A 60 6.67 -1.81 10.26
CA LYS A 60 6.93 -2.95 9.39
C LYS A 60 5.76 -3.11 8.42
N TYR A 61 6.08 -3.38 7.16
CA TYR A 61 5.05 -3.77 6.20
C TYR A 61 4.31 -5.04 6.64
N PRO A 62 3.01 -5.16 6.34
CA PRO A 62 2.28 -6.42 6.49
C PRO A 62 3.03 -7.56 5.81
N ASN A 63 3.23 -8.67 6.53
CA ASN A 63 4.04 -9.79 6.04
C ASN A 63 3.56 -10.35 4.70
N ASP A 64 2.23 -10.40 4.52
CA ASP A 64 1.59 -10.96 3.33
C ASP A 64 1.80 -10.08 2.09
N MET A 65 2.02 -8.77 2.29
CA MET A 65 2.20 -7.79 1.22
C MET A 65 3.62 -7.21 1.16
N LYS A 66 4.56 -7.72 1.97
CA LYS A 66 5.89 -7.13 2.14
C LYS A 66 6.62 -6.87 0.82
N TYR A 67 6.51 -7.78 -0.15
CA TYR A 67 7.16 -7.63 -1.46
C TYR A 67 6.47 -6.61 -2.37
N SER A 68 5.16 -6.41 -2.23
CA SER A 68 4.41 -5.38 -2.96
C SER A 68 4.81 -3.99 -2.47
N PHE A 69 4.83 -3.81 -1.14
CA PHE A 69 5.29 -2.58 -0.51
C PHE A 69 6.76 -2.29 -0.82
N GLU A 70 7.63 -3.29 -0.72
CA GLU A 70 9.04 -3.18 -1.10
C GLU A 70 9.19 -2.81 -2.58
N PHE A 71 8.44 -3.44 -3.49
CA PHE A 71 8.50 -3.09 -4.91
C PHE A 71 8.10 -1.63 -5.16
N LEU A 72 7.00 -1.17 -4.57
CA LEU A 72 6.56 0.22 -4.68
C LEU A 72 7.62 1.18 -4.14
N GLN A 73 8.16 0.92 -2.95
CA GLN A 73 9.17 1.80 -2.34
C GLN A 73 10.49 1.80 -3.11
N ARG A 74 11.06 0.62 -3.37
CA ARG A 74 12.42 0.47 -3.91
C ARG A 74 12.48 0.69 -5.43
N VAL A 75 11.44 0.29 -6.15
CA VAL A 75 11.42 0.30 -7.62
C VAL A 75 10.64 1.49 -8.16
N VAL A 76 9.39 1.70 -7.71
CA VAL A 76 8.53 2.77 -8.25
C VAL A 76 8.93 4.13 -7.70
N MET A 77 9.07 4.25 -6.38
CA MET A 77 9.43 5.52 -5.70
C MET A 77 10.93 5.79 -5.63
N LYS A 78 11.77 4.78 -5.97
CA LYS A 78 13.24 4.85 -5.92
C LYS A 78 13.82 5.25 -4.55
N ILE A 79 13.18 4.82 -3.45
CA ILE A 79 13.68 5.03 -2.09
C ILE A 79 14.61 3.88 -1.71
N SER A 80 15.89 4.18 -1.47
CA SER A 80 16.99 3.20 -1.26
C SER A 80 16.94 2.01 -2.24
N PRO A 81 17.04 2.27 -3.56
CA PRO A 81 16.84 1.26 -4.60
C PRO A 81 17.89 0.13 -4.60
N ASP A 82 19.02 0.36 -3.90
CA ASP A 82 20.11 -0.58 -3.63
C ASP A 82 19.76 -1.63 -2.56
N GLN A 83 18.71 -1.39 -1.77
CA GLN A 83 18.27 -2.27 -0.68
C GLN A 83 17.10 -3.17 -1.06
N ALA A 84 16.87 -3.40 -2.36
CA ALA A 84 15.82 -4.33 -2.78
C ALA A 84 16.25 -5.78 -2.57
N SER A 85 15.30 -6.63 -2.18
CA SER A 85 15.47 -8.05 -2.06
C SER A 85 15.73 -8.68 -3.42
N ALA A 86 16.39 -9.84 -3.45
CA ALA A 86 16.65 -10.59 -4.68
C ALA A 86 15.35 -10.86 -5.48
N ARG A 87 14.22 -11.07 -4.78
CA ARG A 87 12.90 -11.27 -5.40
C ARG A 87 12.42 -10.01 -6.11
N VAL A 88 12.50 -8.84 -5.47
CA VAL A 88 12.10 -7.55 -6.06
C VAL A 88 13.05 -7.14 -7.19
N HIS A 89 14.36 -7.36 -7.04
CA HIS A 89 15.33 -7.16 -8.12
C HIS A 89 15.01 -8.04 -9.35
N GLY A 90 14.71 -9.33 -9.13
CA GLY A 90 14.31 -10.24 -10.19
C GLY A 90 13.05 -9.76 -10.92
N LEU A 91 12.04 -9.29 -10.17
CA LEU A 91 10.83 -8.73 -10.75
C LEU A 91 11.09 -7.45 -11.56
N ARG A 92 11.82 -6.48 -10.99
CA ARG A 92 12.22 -5.24 -11.68
C ARG A 92 12.91 -5.55 -13.00
N ASN A 93 13.88 -6.46 -12.99
CA ASN A 93 14.63 -6.84 -14.19
C ASN A 93 13.74 -7.51 -15.24
N LYS A 94 12.78 -8.34 -14.83
CA LYS A 94 11.78 -8.92 -15.74
C LYS A 94 10.94 -7.82 -16.40
N ILE A 95 10.39 -6.89 -15.62
CA ILE A 95 9.56 -5.78 -16.15
C ILE A 95 10.35 -4.93 -17.15
N LEU A 96 11.59 -4.55 -16.82
CA LEU A 96 12.44 -3.75 -17.72
C LEU A 96 12.80 -4.48 -19.02
N ARG A 97 12.88 -5.82 -18.99
CA ARG A 97 13.11 -6.62 -20.20
C ARG A 97 11.92 -6.64 -21.15
N TYR A 98 10.70 -6.48 -20.64
CA TYR A 98 9.49 -6.53 -21.45
C TYR A 98 9.19 -5.25 -22.23
N LYS A 99 10.02 -4.19 -22.12
CA LYS A 99 9.86 -2.88 -22.79
C LYS A 99 8.40 -2.42 -22.89
N LEU A 100 7.95 -1.62 -21.90
CA LEU A 100 6.89 -0.63 -22.14
C LEU A 100 7.28 0.29 -23.30
#